data_AF-A0A966BTC0-F1
#
_entry.id   AF-A0A966BTC0-F1
#
_cell.length_a   1.000
_cell.length_b   1.000
_cell.length_c   1.000
_cell.angle_alpha   90.00
_cell.angle_beta   90.00
_cell.angle_gamma   90.00
#
_symmetry.space_group_name_H-M   'P 1'
#
loop_
_entity.id
_entity.type
_entity.pdbx_description
1 polymer ?
#
loop_
_entity_poly.entity_id
_entity_poly.type
_entity_poly.pdbx_seq_one_letter_code
_entity_poly.pdbx_strand_id
1 'polypeptide(L)'
;MSRTIFIGDIQGCWDGLARLLDRLRFDPAADRLALAGDLVNRGGKSLKVLRFVSGLGGSHFSVLGNHDLHLLAYWQMQDRIRKRNREFDRILEHADGERVLGWLRRQPLLWLDPDERIALVHAGIDPRWDRIGARHCAEELEQALRGPRFARFIDNMYGNKPDRWQHDQARYTRLRTITNVLTRMRF
;
A
#
# COMPACT_ATOMS: atom_id res chain seq x y z
N MET A 1 9.01 5.83 25.60
CA MET A 1 8.72 5.88 24.15
C MET A 1 8.60 4.45 23.65
N SER A 2 7.57 4.14 22.85
CA SER A 2 7.43 2.81 22.21
C SER A 2 8.47 2.65 21.10
N ARG A 3 9.09 1.47 21.00
CA ARG A 3 10.04 1.16 19.92
C ARG A 3 9.29 0.99 18.61
N THR A 4 9.71 1.69 17.57
CA THR A 4 9.14 1.56 16.21
C THR A 4 10.10 0.78 15.32
N ILE A 5 9.58 -0.26 14.63
CA ILE A 5 10.35 -1.18 13.79
C ILE A 5 9.90 -1.00 12.34
N PHE A 6 10.82 -0.56 11.49
CA PHE A 6 10.58 -0.40 10.05
C PHE A 6 10.93 -1.69 9.31
N ILE A 7 10.00 -2.20 8.52
CA ILE A 7 10.16 -3.40 7.69
C ILE A 7 9.79 -3.06 6.25
N GLY A 8 10.66 -3.44 5.32
CA GLY A 8 10.44 -3.30 3.89
C GLY A 8 9.42 -4.29 3.34
N ASP A 9 9.46 -4.49 2.02
CA ASP A 9 8.63 -5.43 1.27
C ASP A 9 8.51 -6.81 1.95
N ILE A 10 7.28 -7.19 2.30
CA ILE A 10 6.99 -8.51 2.87
C ILE A 10 6.66 -9.50 1.75
N GLN A 11 5.96 -9.06 0.71
CA GLN A 11 5.60 -9.86 -0.47
C GLN A 11 5.05 -11.24 -0.08
N GLY A 12 4.03 -11.28 0.76
CA GLY A 12 3.39 -12.52 1.20
C GLY A 12 4.30 -13.50 1.97
N CYS A 13 5.53 -13.13 2.33
CA CYS A 13 6.52 -14.01 2.96
C CYS A 13 6.29 -14.16 4.47
N TRP A 14 5.13 -14.71 4.84
CA TRP A 14 4.73 -14.87 6.25
C TRP A 14 5.81 -15.54 7.12
N ASP A 15 6.42 -16.63 6.65
CA ASP A 15 7.38 -17.36 7.50
C ASP A 15 8.64 -16.54 7.78
N GLY A 16 9.07 -15.72 6.81
CA GLY A 16 10.18 -14.79 6.98
C GLY A 16 9.83 -13.69 7.98
N LEU A 17 8.66 -13.07 7.81
CA LEU A 17 8.15 -12.06 8.74
C LEU A 17 8.03 -12.61 10.17
N ALA A 18 7.43 -13.79 10.34
CA ALA A 18 7.25 -14.41 11.66
C ALA A 18 8.59 -14.66 12.37
N ARG A 19 9.60 -15.20 11.66
CA ARG A 19 10.94 -15.39 12.23
C ARG A 19 11.61 -14.06 12.59
N LEU A 20 11.44 -13.02 11.78
CA LEU A 20 11.99 -11.69 12.06
C LEU A 20 11.36 -11.10 13.32
N LEU A 21 10.04 -11.15 13.43
CA LEU A 21 9.30 -10.63 14.58
C LEU A 21 9.66 -11.37 15.88
N ASP A 22 9.81 -12.69 15.81
CA ASP A 22 10.29 -13.52 16.92
C ASP A 22 11.72 -13.10 17.34
N ARG A 23 12.63 -12.97 16.38
CA ARG A 23 14.03 -12.56 16.63
C ARG A 23 14.14 -11.17 17.28
N LEU A 24 13.24 -10.26 16.91
CA LEU A 24 13.15 -8.90 17.46
C LEU A 24 12.40 -8.86 18.80
N ARG A 25 11.77 -9.97 19.19
CA ARG A 25 10.84 -10.08 20.32
C ARG A 25 9.78 -8.97 20.23
N PHE A 26 9.12 -8.91 19.07
CA PHE A 26 8.06 -7.93 18.82
C PHE A 26 6.89 -8.18 19.77
N ASP A 27 6.51 -7.13 20.50
CA ASP A 27 5.35 -7.11 21.38
C ASP A 27 4.40 -5.98 20.94
N PRO A 28 3.21 -6.27 20.40
CA PRO A 28 2.27 -5.22 19.98
C PRO A 28 1.77 -4.34 21.13
N ALA A 29 1.97 -4.71 22.40
CA ALA A 29 1.66 -3.85 23.54
C ALA A 29 2.76 -2.80 23.81
N ALA A 30 4.01 -3.05 23.38
CA ALA A 30 5.17 -2.20 23.65
C ALA A 30 5.80 -1.59 22.40
N ASP A 31 5.57 -2.17 21.23
CA ASP A 31 6.18 -1.85 19.95
C ASP A 31 5.17 -1.39 18.90
N ARG A 32 5.68 -0.72 17.86
CA ARG A 32 4.94 -0.40 16.64
C ARG A 32 5.64 -0.96 15.41
N LEU A 33 4.86 -1.52 14.48
CA LEU A 33 5.36 -1.89 13.15
C LEU A 33 5.10 -0.77 12.13
N ALA A 34 6.11 -0.47 11.35
CA ALA A 34 6.10 0.48 10.25
C ALA A 34 6.40 -0.27 8.95
N LEU A 35 5.38 -0.53 8.13
CA LEU A 35 5.53 -1.38 6.94
C LEU A 35 5.56 -0.55 5.66
N ALA A 36 6.59 -0.75 4.82
CA ALA A 36 6.82 0.02 3.61
C ALA A 36 5.92 -0.36 2.41
N GLY A 37 4.86 -1.12 2.64
CA GLY A 37 3.99 -1.64 1.59
C GLY A 37 4.49 -2.93 0.95
N ASP A 38 3.87 -3.30 -0.17
CA ASP A 38 4.03 -4.60 -0.82
C ASP A 38 3.91 -5.74 0.18
N LEU A 39 2.78 -5.73 0.90
CA LEU A 39 2.44 -6.77 1.89
C LEU A 39 2.14 -8.11 1.21
N VAL A 40 1.70 -8.06 -0.04
CA VAL A 40 1.15 -9.18 -0.80
C VAL A 40 2.03 -9.55 -2.01
N ASN A 41 1.67 -10.66 -2.66
CA ASN A 41 2.25 -11.22 -3.89
C ASN A 41 3.58 -11.98 -3.68
N ARG A 42 3.88 -12.96 -4.54
CA ARG A 42 5.12 -13.80 -4.60
C ARG A 42 5.30 -14.83 -3.47
N GLY A 43 5.16 -14.45 -2.21
CA GLY A 43 5.48 -15.32 -1.06
C GLY A 43 4.45 -16.41 -0.73
N GLY A 44 3.30 -16.42 -1.42
CA GLY A 44 2.29 -17.48 -1.34
C GLY A 44 1.43 -17.49 -0.07
N LYS A 45 1.71 -16.60 0.90
CA LYS A 45 0.97 -16.47 2.17
C LYS A 45 0.43 -15.05 2.40
N SER A 46 0.11 -14.32 1.33
CA SER A 46 -0.42 -12.95 1.38
C SER A 46 -1.64 -12.78 2.30
N LEU A 47 -2.63 -13.67 2.23
CA LEU A 47 -3.80 -13.61 3.12
C LEU A 47 -3.40 -13.65 4.60
N LYS A 48 -2.40 -14.46 4.96
CA LYS A 48 -1.92 -14.58 6.33
C LYS A 48 -1.22 -13.30 6.80
N VAL A 49 -0.41 -12.69 5.92
CA VAL A 49 0.20 -11.37 6.17
C VAL A 49 -0.88 -10.32 6.38
N LEU A 50 -1.84 -10.19 5.47
CA LEU A 50 -2.93 -9.21 5.58
C LEU A 50 -3.75 -9.39 6.86
N ARG A 51 -4.09 -10.63 7.24
CA ARG A 51 -4.82 -10.91 8.49
C ARG A 51 -4.02 -10.54 9.73
N PHE A 52 -2.73 -10.85 9.75
CA PHE A 52 -1.85 -10.48 10.86
C PHE A 52 -1.74 -8.97 11.00
N VAL A 53 -1.35 -8.27 9.93
CA VAL A 53 -1.12 -6.82 9.96
C VAL A 53 -2.42 -6.08 10.31
N SER A 54 -3.53 -6.40 9.65
CA SER A 54 -4.82 -5.78 9.97
C SER A 54 -5.30 -6.05 11.40
N GLY A 55 -4.86 -7.16 12.01
CA GLY A 55 -5.16 -7.53 13.39
C GLY A 55 -4.36 -6.77 14.45
N LEU A 56 -3.28 -6.06 14.07
CA LEU A 56 -2.43 -5.31 15.01
C LEU A 56 -3.07 -4.02 15.52
N GLY A 57 -4.19 -3.57 14.94
CA GLY A 57 -4.89 -2.36 15.38
C GLY A 57 -3.98 -1.13 15.43
N GLY A 58 -3.96 -0.42 16.56
CA GLY A 58 -3.12 0.79 16.73
C GLY A 58 -1.61 0.55 16.79
N SER A 59 -1.16 -0.71 16.83
CA SER A 59 0.27 -1.07 16.95
C SER A 59 0.96 -1.22 15.60
N HIS A 60 0.36 -0.73 14.51
CA HIS A 60 0.98 -0.68 13.20
C HIS A 60 0.58 0.55 12.41
N PHE A 61 1.42 0.88 11.43
CA PHE A 61 1.06 1.68 10.27
C PHE A 61 1.71 1.05 9.04
N SER A 62 1.05 1.19 7.90
CA SER A 62 1.52 0.63 6.63
C SER A 62 1.17 1.60 5.52
N VAL A 63 2.08 1.76 4.57
CA VAL A 63 1.76 2.45 3.31
C VAL A 63 1.45 1.45 2.22
N LEU A 64 0.72 1.86 1.18
CA LEU A 64 0.46 1.00 0.02
C LEU A 64 1.65 0.99 -0.94
N GLY A 65 2.05 -0.22 -1.34
CA GLY A 65 3.00 -0.44 -2.43
C GLY A 65 2.32 -0.78 -3.76
N ASN A 66 3.13 -0.98 -4.81
CA ASN A 66 2.61 -1.28 -6.15
C ASN A 66 1.89 -2.63 -6.23
N HIS A 67 2.35 -3.65 -5.51
CA HIS A 67 1.71 -4.97 -5.49
C HIS A 67 0.41 -4.95 -4.68
N ASP A 68 0.32 -4.11 -3.65
CA ASP A 68 -0.93 -3.89 -2.92
C ASP A 68 -1.98 -3.22 -3.83
N LEU A 69 -1.60 -2.16 -4.55
CA LEU A 69 -2.47 -1.51 -5.54
C LEU A 69 -2.87 -2.47 -6.67
N HIS A 70 -1.95 -3.35 -7.09
CA HIS A 70 -2.25 -4.37 -8.09
C HIS A 70 -3.29 -5.39 -7.58
N LEU A 71 -3.22 -5.81 -6.31
CA LEU A 71 -4.25 -6.66 -5.70
C LEU A 71 -5.61 -5.95 -5.62
N LEU A 72 -5.63 -4.66 -5.28
CA LEU A 72 -6.87 -3.86 -5.28
C LEU A 72 -7.47 -3.73 -6.69
N ALA A 73 -6.62 -3.53 -7.70
CA ALA A 73 -7.05 -3.55 -9.10
C ALA A 73 -7.61 -4.92 -9.49
N TYR A 74 -6.97 -6.00 -9.05
CA TYR A 74 -7.41 -7.37 -9.30
C TYR A 74 -8.80 -7.62 -8.70
N TRP A 75 -9.00 -7.23 -7.44
CA TRP A 75 -10.28 -7.31 -6.74
C TRP A 75 -11.39 -6.49 -7.41
N GLN A 76 -11.07 -5.32 -7.97
CA GLN A 76 -12.05 -4.49 -8.66
C GLN A 76 -12.38 -4.98 -10.08
N MET A 77 -11.42 -5.58 -10.79
CA MET A 77 -11.59 -5.99 -12.18
C MET A 77 -12.24 -7.37 -12.32
N GLN A 78 -12.04 -8.28 -11.36
CA GLN A 78 -12.59 -9.65 -11.33
C GLN A 78 -12.68 -10.32 -12.71
N ASP A 79 -13.88 -10.41 -13.28
CA ASP A 79 -14.16 -11.07 -14.56
C ASP A 79 -13.42 -10.46 -15.76
N ARG A 80 -12.92 -9.23 -15.65
CA ARG A 80 -12.13 -8.55 -16.69
C ARG A 80 -10.66 -9.00 -16.70
N ILE A 81 -10.22 -9.82 -15.75
CA ILE A 81 -8.83 -10.28 -15.64
C ILE A 81 -8.55 -11.40 -16.65
N ARG A 82 -7.62 -11.15 -17.57
CA ARG A 82 -7.17 -12.15 -18.56
C ARG A 82 -6.18 -13.17 -18.00
N LYS A 83 -5.31 -12.77 -17.08
CA LYS A 83 -4.28 -13.62 -16.48
C LYS A 83 -4.52 -13.75 -14.98
N ARG A 84 -4.94 -14.94 -14.55
CA ARG A 84 -5.24 -15.23 -13.15
C ARG A 84 -3.97 -15.27 -12.30
N ASN A 85 -4.06 -14.76 -11.09
CA ASN A 85 -3.07 -14.92 -10.03
C ASN A 85 -3.68 -15.80 -8.93
N ARG A 86 -3.19 -17.04 -8.82
CA ARG A 86 -3.73 -18.03 -7.87
C ARG A 86 -3.67 -17.56 -6.41
N GLU A 87 -2.69 -16.75 -6.05
CA GLU A 87 -2.58 -16.22 -4.68
C GLU A 87 -3.67 -15.17 -4.42
N PHE A 88 -3.97 -14.32 -5.40
CA PHE A 88 -5.02 -13.32 -5.29
C PHE A 88 -6.40 -13.97 -5.31
N ASP A 89 -6.60 -14.98 -6.15
CA ASP A 89 -7.84 -15.77 -6.20
C ASP A 89 -8.19 -16.34 -4.82
N ARG A 90 -7.19 -16.93 -4.13
CA ARG A 90 -7.36 -17.42 -2.77
C ARG A 90 -7.74 -16.34 -1.76
N ILE A 91 -7.35 -15.07 -1.97
CA ILE A 91 -7.78 -13.97 -1.11
C ILE A 91 -9.24 -13.64 -1.40
N LEU A 92 -9.61 -13.49 -2.67
CA LEU A 92 -10.96 -13.13 -3.10
C LEU A 92 -12.00 -14.20 -2.72
N GLU A 93 -11.64 -15.48 -2.83
CA GLU A 93 -12.52 -16.63 -2.55
C GLU A 93 -12.64 -16.94 -1.05
N HIS A 94 -11.74 -16.42 -0.21
CA HIS A 94 -11.75 -16.69 1.23
C HIS A 94 -12.78 -15.81 1.95
N ALA A 95 -13.41 -16.35 3.01
CA ALA A 95 -14.44 -15.63 3.78
C ALA A 95 -13.98 -14.27 4.35
N ASP A 96 -12.71 -14.15 4.72
CA ASP A 96 -12.08 -12.89 5.16
C ASP A 96 -11.70 -11.92 4.01
N GLY A 97 -11.80 -12.33 2.74
CA GLY A 97 -11.28 -11.63 1.57
C GLY A 97 -11.75 -10.18 1.49
N GLU A 98 -13.07 -9.98 1.44
CA GLU A 98 -13.70 -8.65 1.43
C GLU A 98 -13.25 -7.77 2.60
N ARG A 99 -13.14 -8.36 3.80
CA ARG A 99 -12.71 -7.63 5.00
C ARG A 99 -11.27 -7.13 4.87
N VAL A 100 -10.34 -8.01 4.46
CA VAL A 100 -8.91 -7.63 4.35
C VAL A 100 -8.65 -6.71 3.16
N LEU A 101 -9.37 -6.87 2.05
CA LEU A 101 -9.25 -5.99 0.87
C LEU A 101 -9.84 -4.61 1.16
N GLY A 102 -10.98 -4.56 1.84
CA GLY A 102 -11.56 -3.32 2.35
C GLY A 102 -10.63 -2.59 3.31
N TRP A 103 -9.95 -3.32 4.20
CA TRP A 103 -8.90 -2.76 5.07
C TRP A 103 -7.70 -2.25 4.28
N LEU A 104 -7.19 -3.04 3.33
CA LEU A 104 -6.01 -2.69 2.52
C LEU A 104 -6.27 -1.40 1.74
N ARG A 105 -7.45 -1.30 1.11
CA ARG A 105 -7.89 -0.12 0.36
C ARG A 105 -7.92 1.19 1.16
N ARG A 106 -7.93 1.09 2.50
CA ARG A 106 -7.93 2.25 3.40
C ARG A 106 -6.54 2.64 3.90
N GLN A 107 -5.50 1.86 3.63
CA GLN A 107 -4.13 2.21 4.07
C GLN A 107 -3.63 3.49 3.36
N PRO A 108 -2.82 4.31 4.05
CA PRO A 108 -2.25 5.52 3.46
C PRO A 108 -1.21 5.23 2.37
N LEU A 109 -0.86 6.25 1.59
CA LEU A 109 0.25 6.24 0.63
C LEU A 109 1.50 6.90 1.22
N LEU A 110 1.31 7.79 2.19
CA LEU A 110 2.35 8.50 2.94
C LEU A 110 2.01 8.45 4.42
N TRP A 111 2.98 8.03 5.22
CA TRP A 111 2.91 8.19 6.68
C TRP A 111 4.01 9.14 7.13
N LEU A 112 3.68 10.03 8.07
CA LEU A 112 4.60 10.92 8.73
C LEU A 112 4.54 10.64 10.22
N ASP A 113 5.70 10.62 10.89
CA ASP A 113 5.75 10.55 12.34
C ASP A 113 5.19 11.84 12.98
N PRO A 114 4.85 11.83 14.29
CA PRO A 114 4.23 13.00 14.94
C PRO A 114 5.03 14.29 14.83
N ASP A 115 6.37 14.20 14.79
CA ASP A 115 7.27 15.35 14.65
C ASP A 115 7.57 15.69 13.17
N GLU A 116 6.99 14.94 12.23
CA GLU A 116 7.17 15.04 10.78
C GLU A 116 8.65 15.04 10.34
N ARG A 117 9.49 14.29 11.05
CA ARG A 117 10.92 14.07 10.77
C ARG A 117 11.17 12.81 9.97
N ILE A 118 10.26 11.85 10.02
CA ILE A 118 10.32 10.57 9.32
C ILE A 118 9.12 10.49 8.39
N ALA A 119 9.41 10.27 7.11
CA ALA A 119 8.41 9.93 6.11
C ALA A 119 8.58 8.47 5.70
N LEU A 120 7.46 7.74 5.70
CA LEU A 120 7.37 6.41 5.13
C LEU A 120 6.49 6.47 3.88
N VAL A 121 7.04 6.00 2.77
CA VAL A 121 6.42 5.86 1.45
C VAL A 121 7.05 4.64 0.78
N HIS A 122 6.34 3.96 -0.12
CA HIS A 122 6.84 2.72 -0.71
C HIS A 122 8.05 2.93 -1.62
N ALA A 123 7.96 3.87 -2.58
CA ALA A 123 9.06 4.15 -3.51
C ALA A 123 9.83 5.43 -3.16
N GLY A 124 9.14 6.57 -3.04
CA GLY A 124 9.77 7.82 -2.65
C GLY A 124 8.88 9.03 -2.87
N ILE A 125 9.46 10.21 -2.67
CA ILE A 125 8.80 11.51 -2.84
C ILE A 125 9.46 12.22 -4.02
N ASP A 126 8.66 12.83 -4.90
CA ASP A 126 9.18 13.66 -5.97
C ASP A 126 9.96 14.83 -5.36
N PRO A 127 11.22 15.09 -5.78
CA PRO A 127 12.03 16.17 -5.20
C PRO A 127 11.44 17.57 -5.36
N ARG A 128 10.41 17.73 -6.21
CA ARG A 128 9.68 18.99 -6.40
C ARG A 128 8.51 19.16 -5.44
N TRP A 129 8.13 18.11 -4.71
CA TRP A 129 7.09 18.20 -3.70
C TRP A 129 7.72 18.59 -2.38
N ASP A 130 7.29 19.74 -1.86
CA ASP A 130 7.47 20.00 -0.44
C ASP A 130 6.58 19.06 0.40
N ARG A 131 6.73 19.13 1.72
CA ARG A 131 5.98 18.27 2.65
C ARG A 131 4.47 18.40 2.48
N ILE A 132 3.97 19.61 2.23
CA ILE A 132 2.54 19.89 2.06
C ILE A 132 2.05 19.29 0.73
N GLY A 133 2.80 19.48 -0.35
CA GLY A 133 2.51 18.94 -1.67
C GLY A 133 2.52 17.41 -1.68
N ALA A 134 3.47 16.77 -1.01
CA ALA A 134 3.53 15.32 -0.87
C ALA A 134 2.30 14.78 -0.13
N ARG A 135 1.89 15.43 0.96
CA ARG A 135 0.68 15.11 1.72
C ARG A 135 -0.58 15.26 0.87
N HIS A 136 -0.74 16.38 0.18
CA HIS A 136 -1.90 16.60 -0.71
C HIS A 136 -1.96 15.57 -1.85
N CYS A 137 -0.82 15.21 -2.44
CA CYS A 137 -0.77 14.19 -3.49
C CYS A 137 -1.20 12.82 -2.95
N ALA A 138 -0.65 12.41 -1.80
CA ALA A 138 -1.04 11.16 -1.14
C ALA A 138 -2.54 11.15 -0.80
N GLU A 139 -3.05 12.23 -0.20
CA GLU A 139 -4.47 12.38 0.15
C GLU A 139 -5.38 12.34 -1.08
N GLU A 140 -5.01 12.96 -2.20
CA GLU A 140 -5.79 12.92 -3.44
C GLU A 140 -5.95 11.47 -3.94
N LEU A 141 -4.87 10.70 -3.92
CA LEU A 141 -4.86 9.29 -4.32
C LEU A 141 -5.63 8.42 -3.32
N GLU A 142 -5.43 8.63 -2.04
CA GLU A 142 -6.16 7.94 -0.97
C GLU A 142 -7.68 8.20 -1.03
N GLN A 143 -8.11 9.42 -1.36
CA GLN A 143 -9.53 9.72 -1.58
C GLN A 143 -10.10 8.98 -2.80
N ALA A 144 -9.32 8.85 -3.87
CA ALA A 144 -9.71 8.08 -5.04
C ALA A 144 -9.83 6.59 -4.71
N LEU A 145 -8.90 6.06 -3.89
CA LEU A 145 -8.95 4.70 -3.38
C LEU A 145 -10.17 4.50 -2.47
N ARG A 146 -10.33 5.27 -1.40
CA ARG A 146 -11.37 5.05 -0.38
C ARG A 146 -12.79 5.41 -0.85
N GLY A 147 -12.91 6.29 -1.83
CA GLY A 147 -14.19 6.89 -2.24
C GLY A 147 -14.90 6.21 -3.43
N PRO A 148 -15.98 6.84 -3.94
CA PRO A 148 -16.80 6.31 -5.03
C PRO A 148 -16.07 6.28 -6.39
N ARG A 149 -14.91 6.93 -6.50
CA ARG A 149 -14.10 6.99 -7.72
C ARG A 149 -13.18 5.77 -7.91
N PHE A 150 -13.17 4.83 -6.97
CA PHE A 150 -12.24 3.70 -6.96
C PHE A 150 -12.21 2.92 -8.27
N ALA A 151 -13.37 2.46 -8.76
CA ALA A 151 -13.44 1.71 -10.02
C ALA A 151 -12.82 2.49 -11.19
N ARG A 152 -13.19 3.77 -11.32
CA ARG A 152 -12.68 4.64 -12.38
C ARG A 152 -11.19 4.97 -12.22
N PHE A 153 -10.70 5.08 -10.99
CA PHE A 153 -9.27 5.21 -10.71
C PHE A 153 -8.52 3.95 -11.16
N ILE A 154 -8.99 2.76 -10.77
CA ILE A 154 -8.38 1.48 -11.15
C ILE A 154 -8.29 1.33 -12.67
N ASP A 155 -9.35 1.70 -13.40
CA ASP A 155 -9.36 1.70 -14.87
C ASP A 155 -8.29 2.61 -15.51
N ASN A 156 -7.80 3.61 -14.77
CA ASN A 156 -6.85 4.62 -15.25
C ASN A 156 -5.48 4.59 -14.53
N MET A 157 -5.28 3.64 -13.60
CA MET A 157 -4.10 3.56 -12.74
C MET A 157 -2.85 3.13 -13.50
N TYR A 158 -3.01 2.29 -14.53
CA TYR A 158 -1.88 1.78 -15.30
C TYR A 158 -1.37 2.80 -16.34
N GLY A 159 -0.09 2.68 -16.67
CA GLY A 159 0.61 3.54 -17.62
C GLY A 159 1.79 4.28 -16.98
N ASN A 160 2.80 4.55 -17.81
CA ASN A 160 4.06 5.16 -17.37
C ASN A 160 4.17 6.64 -17.73
N LYS A 161 3.19 7.18 -18.48
CA LYS A 161 3.13 8.60 -18.84
C LYS A 161 2.03 9.30 -18.05
N PRO A 162 2.21 10.60 -17.73
CA PRO A 162 3.40 11.42 -17.99
C PRO A 162 4.54 11.15 -17.01
N ASP A 163 5.76 11.52 -17.37
CA ASP A 163 6.96 11.31 -16.53
C ASP A 163 7.07 12.33 -15.39
N ARG A 164 6.22 13.36 -15.39
CA ARG A 164 6.28 14.48 -14.46
C ARG A 164 4.89 14.82 -13.95
N TRP A 165 4.79 15.06 -12.65
CA TRP A 165 3.58 15.61 -12.05
C TRP A 165 3.45 17.09 -12.39
N GLN A 166 2.23 17.50 -12.74
CA GLN A 166 1.87 18.91 -12.92
C GLN A 166 0.45 19.12 -12.37
N HIS A 167 0.23 20.28 -11.74
CA HIS A 167 -1.02 20.56 -11.04
C HIS A 167 -2.24 20.58 -11.98
N ASP A 168 -2.08 21.08 -13.20
CA ASP A 168 -3.12 21.25 -14.22
C ASP A 168 -3.45 19.98 -15.02
N GLN A 169 -2.77 18.87 -14.74
CA GLN A 169 -3.08 17.58 -15.37
C GLN A 169 -4.54 17.18 -15.16
N ALA A 170 -5.13 16.57 -16.19
CA ALA A 170 -6.40 15.88 -16.04
C ALA A 170 -6.34 14.91 -14.86
N ARG A 171 -7.39 14.87 -14.02
CA ARG A 171 -7.39 14.18 -12.72
C ARG A 171 -6.77 12.77 -12.75
N TYR A 172 -7.22 11.91 -13.66
CA TYR A 172 -6.75 10.51 -13.70
C TYR A 172 -5.32 10.38 -14.24
N THR A 173 -4.89 11.32 -15.07
CA THR A 173 -3.49 11.46 -15.46
C THR A 173 -2.65 11.85 -14.25
N ARG A 174 -3.10 12.85 -13.47
CA ARG A 174 -2.42 13.28 -12.24
C ARG A 174 -2.33 12.16 -11.20
N LEU A 175 -3.44 11.46 -10.92
CA LEU A 175 -3.50 10.32 -10.00
C LEU A 175 -2.56 9.19 -10.42
N ARG A 176 -2.44 8.91 -11.72
CA ARG A 176 -1.48 7.94 -12.26
C ARG A 176 -0.05 8.37 -11.99
N THR A 177 0.28 9.65 -12.21
CA THR A 177 1.59 10.18 -11.90
C THR A 177 1.90 10.10 -10.41
N ILE A 178 0.94 10.44 -9.55
CA ILE A 178 1.09 10.30 -8.09
C ILE A 178 1.35 8.83 -7.72
N THR A 179 0.59 7.90 -8.32
CA THR A 179 0.80 6.46 -8.14
C THR A 179 2.20 6.05 -8.55
N ASN A 180 2.70 6.53 -9.69
CA ASN A 180 4.06 6.24 -10.17
C ASN A 180 5.12 6.72 -9.19
N VAL A 181 5.01 7.95 -8.71
CA VAL A 181 5.98 8.52 -7.77
C VAL A 181 5.98 7.74 -6.45
N LEU A 182 4.82 7.58 -5.82
CA LEU A 182 4.74 7.03 -4.48
C LEU A 182 4.98 5.52 -4.43
N THR A 183 4.74 4.79 -5.53
CA THR A 183 4.77 3.32 -5.52
C THR A 183 5.69 2.66 -6.56
N ARG A 184 6.26 3.39 -7.52
CA ARG A 184 7.05 2.78 -8.61
C ARG A 184 8.28 3.59 -9.03
N MET A 185 8.61 4.67 -8.33
CA MET A 185 9.71 5.56 -8.71
C MET A 185 11.05 4.83 -8.65
N ARG A 186 11.80 4.95 -9.74
CA ARG A 186 13.15 4.41 -9.94
C ARG A 186 13.87 5.24 -11.00
N PHE A 187 15.19 5.11 -11.06
CA PHE A 187 16.07 5.80 -12.01
C PHE A 187 15.96 5.25 -13.43
#